data_AF-A0A0R2HBX4-F1
#
_entry.id   AF-A0A0R2HBX4-F1
#
_cell.length_a   1.000
_cell.length_b   1.000
_cell.length_c   1.000
_cell.angle_alpha   90.00
_cell.angle_beta   90.00
_cell.angle_gamma   90.00
#
_symmetry.space_group_name_H-M   'P 1'
#
loop_
_entity.id
_entity.type
_entity.pdbx_description
1 polymer ?
#
loop_
_entity_poly.entity_id
_entity_poly.type
_entity_poly.pdbx_seq_one_letter_code
_entity_poly.pdbx_strand_id
1 'polypeptide(L)'
;MTVEQKGWNATDGITAKVKSGDTFDSSKKLTVTAASANEWNLKSGENAIAYKMASATEQEKSYADATATTSLEISAEDLNTGNYEAPFGIVVEDYTDKPAGEYKDTVIFTAKVEDAVKVETLLTTLTFGGSSTYSETTSGVVSVTATNVTNYNARFGWLWFNEGSLSVTAKEGYTITKCVFIQNAKTPITDTEAPFEIHATDEGIVESTSAMDGVTSIEVYGYEN
;
A
#
# COMPACT_ATOMS: atom_id res chain seq x y z
N MET A 1 20.71 22.10 18.10
CA MET A 1 19.97 22.84 17.06
C MET A 1 20.00 24.32 17.40
N THR A 2 20.37 25.16 16.44
CA THR A 2 20.18 26.62 16.53
C THR A 2 18.86 26.96 15.84
N VAL A 3 18.07 27.86 16.43
CA VAL A 3 16.81 28.32 15.84
C VAL A 3 17.02 29.74 15.31
N GLU A 4 16.88 29.88 14.01
CA GLU A 4 16.83 31.13 13.25
C GLU A 4 15.54 31.90 13.53
N GLN A 5 15.62 33.22 13.34
CA GLN A 5 14.56 34.19 13.64
C GLN A 5 13.18 33.87 13.03
N LYS A 6 13.16 33.10 11.94
CA LYS A 6 11.95 32.62 11.27
C LYS A 6 12.29 31.53 10.26
N GLY A 7 11.25 30.81 9.82
CA GLY A 7 11.36 29.86 8.72
C GLY A 7 12.00 28.55 9.16
N TRP A 8 12.62 27.85 8.21
CA TRP A 8 13.13 26.50 8.40
C TRP A 8 14.35 26.44 9.32
N ASN A 9 14.32 25.46 10.22
CA ASN A 9 15.41 25.10 11.10
C ASN A 9 15.58 23.58 11.06
N ALA A 10 16.70 23.11 10.53
CA ALA A 10 16.97 21.68 10.38
C ALA A 10 17.26 20.99 11.72
N THR A 11 16.82 19.75 11.85
CA THR A 11 17.32 18.79 12.86
C THR A 11 18.18 17.73 12.17
N ASP A 12 18.70 16.78 12.94
CA ASP A 12 19.37 15.60 12.39
C ASP A 12 18.38 14.57 11.80
N GLY A 13 17.06 14.85 11.86
CA GLY A 13 16.01 13.99 11.31
C GLY A 13 15.67 12.76 12.17
N ILE A 14 15.01 11.79 11.55
CA ILE A 14 14.69 10.48 12.14
C ILE A 14 15.44 9.41 11.34
N THR A 15 16.20 8.58 12.04
CA THR A 15 16.83 7.38 11.47
C THR A 15 16.17 6.13 12.02
N ALA A 16 15.71 5.25 11.13
CA ALA A 16 15.21 3.93 11.48
C ALA A 16 16.11 2.87 10.82
N LYS A 17 16.48 1.84 11.60
CA LYS A 17 17.37 0.78 11.14
C LYS A 17 16.94 -0.56 11.68
N VAL A 18 17.02 -1.57 10.82
CA VAL A 18 16.97 -2.97 11.23
C VAL A 18 18.36 -3.36 11.71
N LYS A 19 18.44 -4.21 12.73
CA LYS A 19 19.73 -4.70 13.20
C LYS A 19 20.41 -5.48 12.07
N SER A 20 21.71 -5.26 11.87
CA SER A 20 22.48 -5.94 10.82
C SER A 20 22.28 -7.46 10.88
N GLY A 21 21.83 -8.04 9.76
CA GLY A 21 21.56 -9.47 9.62
C GLY A 21 20.11 -9.89 9.92
N ASP A 22 19.28 -8.99 10.43
CA ASP A 22 17.84 -9.21 10.60
C ASP A 22 17.07 -8.63 9.41
N THR A 23 15.84 -9.13 9.21
CA THR A 23 14.89 -8.64 8.20
C THR A 23 13.63 -8.17 8.92
N PHE A 24 13.13 -6.98 8.55
CA PHE A 24 11.82 -6.51 8.98
C PHE A 24 10.73 -7.19 8.17
N ASP A 25 9.70 -7.69 8.86
CA ASP A 25 8.58 -8.44 8.29
C ASP A 25 7.83 -7.61 7.23
N SER A 26 7.71 -8.15 5.99
CA SER A 26 7.06 -7.51 4.84
C SER A 26 5.56 -7.25 5.05
N SER A 27 4.94 -7.93 6.01
CA SER A 27 3.55 -7.70 6.40
C SER A 27 3.36 -6.53 7.37
N LYS A 28 4.45 -5.91 7.84
CA LYS A 28 4.43 -4.84 8.84
C LYS A 28 4.90 -3.50 8.28
N LYS A 29 4.61 -2.44 9.03
CA LYS A 29 5.18 -1.10 8.86
C LYS A 29 5.58 -0.51 10.21
N LEU A 30 6.46 0.49 10.18
CA LEU A 30 6.80 1.31 11.34
C LEU A 30 6.15 2.68 11.20
N THR A 31 5.29 3.04 12.14
CA THR A 31 4.70 4.37 12.23
C THR A 31 5.39 5.15 13.34
N VAL A 32 5.87 6.35 13.06
CA VAL A 32 6.43 7.28 14.05
C VAL A 32 5.53 8.51 14.13
N THR A 33 4.97 8.79 15.31
CA THR A 33 4.17 9.99 15.56
C THR A 33 4.88 10.93 16.53
N ALA A 34 4.67 12.23 16.36
CA ALA A 34 5.24 13.28 17.18
C ALA A 34 4.15 14.05 17.91
N ALA A 35 4.34 14.30 19.20
CA ALA A 35 3.45 15.11 20.02
C ALA A 35 4.24 16.17 20.78
N SER A 36 3.78 17.43 20.73
CA SER A 36 4.35 18.54 21.48
C SER A 36 3.66 18.70 22.83
N ALA A 37 4.43 18.95 23.89
CA ALA A 37 3.91 19.27 25.22
C ALA A 37 3.22 20.64 25.28
N ASN A 38 3.57 21.56 24.38
CA ASN A 38 3.06 22.93 24.33
C ASN A 38 2.27 23.24 23.04
N GLU A 39 1.61 22.24 22.45
CA GLU A 39 0.76 22.42 21.26
C GLU A 39 1.48 23.08 20.08
N TRP A 40 2.75 22.70 19.87
CA TRP A 40 3.64 23.24 18.84
C TRP A 40 3.99 24.72 19.03
N ASN A 41 4.19 25.12 20.30
CA ASN A 41 4.70 26.43 20.66
C ASN A 41 5.95 26.33 21.54
N LEU A 42 6.99 27.08 21.19
CA LEU A 42 8.09 27.34 22.11
C LEU A 42 7.59 28.35 23.16
N LYS A 43 7.65 28.00 24.46
CA LYS A 43 7.11 28.80 25.57
C LYS A 43 8.21 29.44 26.40
N SER A 44 7.99 30.71 26.80
CA SER A 44 8.78 31.42 27.82
C SER A 44 7.82 32.19 28.74
N GLY A 45 7.42 31.55 29.84
CA GLY A 45 6.31 32.04 30.68
C GLY A 45 5.00 32.06 29.88
N GLU A 46 4.35 33.23 29.82
CA GLU A 46 3.12 33.40 29.04
C GLU A 46 3.38 33.59 27.53
N ASN A 47 4.62 33.95 27.15
CA ASN A 47 4.98 34.18 25.75
C ASN A 47 5.07 32.86 24.98
N ALA A 48 4.68 32.90 23.70
CA ALA A 48 4.70 31.76 22.80
C ALA A 48 5.29 32.15 21.44
N ILE A 49 6.05 31.24 20.84
CA ILE A 49 6.49 31.28 19.44
C ILE A 49 5.98 30.02 18.77
N ALA A 50 5.02 30.15 17.85
CA ALA A 50 4.47 29.02 17.14
C ALA A 50 5.49 28.41 16.16
N TYR A 51 5.45 27.09 16.01
CA TYR A 51 6.24 26.39 15.01
C TYR A 51 5.47 25.19 14.44
N LYS A 52 5.92 24.68 13.31
CA LYS A 52 5.43 23.43 12.72
C LYS A 52 6.60 22.47 12.62
N MET A 53 6.45 21.24 13.12
CA MET A 53 7.34 20.16 12.70
C MET A 53 7.03 19.82 11.24
N ALA A 54 8.04 19.71 10.40
CA ALA A 54 7.86 19.52 8.96
C ALA A 54 8.99 18.68 8.35
N SER A 55 8.70 18.01 7.24
CA SER A 55 9.71 17.36 6.42
C SER A 55 10.55 18.40 5.66
N ALA A 56 11.71 17.99 5.15
CA ALA A 56 12.59 18.86 4.37
C ALA A 56 11.96 19.42 3.08
N THR A 57 10.82 18.89 2.61
CA THR A 57 10.09 19.48 1.47
C THR A 57 9.53 20.86 1.76
N GLU A 58 9.45 21.25 3.04
CA GLU A 58 8.95 22.55 3.49
C GLU A 58 10.09 23.56 3.76
N GLN A 59 11.36 23.22 3.49
CA GLN A 59 12.52 24.04 3.86
C GLN A 59 12.48 25.47 3.31
N GLU A 60 11.94 25.67 2.11
CA GLU A 60 11.85 26.98 1.45
C GLU A 60 10.55 27.73 1.77
N LYS A 61 9.67 27.17 2.62
CA LYS A 61 8.36 27.75 2.92
C LYS A 61 8.36 28.60 4.18
N SER A 62 7.50 29.62 4.18
CA SER A 62 7.21 30.40 5.37
C SER A 62 6.40 29.57 6.38
N TYR A 63 6.34 30.01 7.64
CA TYR A 63 5.46 29.40 8.63
C TYR A 63 4.00 29.34 8.17
N ALA A 64 3.51 30.36 7.47
CA ALA A 64 2.12 30.39 6.99
C ALA A 64 1.84 29.32 5.93
N ASP A 65 2.81 29.07 5.04
CA ASP A 65 2.65 28.18 3.88
C ASP A 65 3.09 26.73 4.15
N ALA A 66 3.90 26.53 5.19
CA ALA A 66 4.39 25.21 5.55
C ALA A 66 3.24 24.31 6.05
N THR A 67 3.29 23.03 5.67
CA THR A 67 2.40 22.00 6.20
C THR A 67 3.10 21.25 7.33
N ALA A 68 2.38 21.02 8.43
CA ALA A 68 2.93 20.22 9.53
C ALA A 68 2.99 18.74 9.13
N THR A 69 4.09 18.08 9.49
CA THR A 69 4.30 16.64 9.35
C THR A 69 4.61 16.08 10.73
N THR A 70 3.60 15.52 11.37
CA THR A 70 3.68 14.97 12.74
C THR A 70 3.56 13.45 12.79
N SER A 71 3.46 12.80 11.62
CA SER A 71 3.42 11.35 11.47
C SER A 71 4.25 10.95 10.26
N LEU A 72 4.95 9.83 10.39
CA LEU A 72 5.80 9.22 9.38
C LEU A 72 5.50 7.74 9.33
N GLU A 73 5.19 7.21 8.14
CA GLU A 73 5.09 5.77 7.91
C GLU A 73 6.32 5.30 7.14
N ILE A 74 6.93 4.21 7.60
CA ILE A 74 8.11 3.61 7.01
C ILE A 74 7.77 2.16 6.67
N SER A 75 7.91 1.81 5.39
CA SER A 75 7.61 0.47 4.90
C SER A 75 8.66 -0.55 5.34
N ALA A 76 8.30 -1.83 5.29
CA ALA A 76 9.28 -2.91 5.46
C ALA A 76 10.38 -2.87 4.38
N GLU A 77 10.02 -2.54 3.15
CA GLU A 77 10.97 -2.39 2.04
C GLU A 77 12.03 -1.33 2.37
N ASP A 78 11.60 -0.15 2.78
CA ASP A 78 12.48 0.96 3.17
C ASP A 78 13.42 0.57 4.32
N LEU A 79 12.89 -0.09 5.36
CA LEU A 79 13.67 -0.54 6.51
C LEU A 79 14.70 -1.62 6.12
N ASN A 80 14.35 -2.49 5.19
CA ASN A 80 15.20 -3.59 4.73
C ASN A 80 16.32 -3.13 3.77
N THR A 81 16.32 -1.87 3.33
CA THR A 81 17.47 -1.29 2.61
C THR A 81 18.67 -1.01 3.51
N GLY A 82 18.48 -1.06 4.84
CA GLY A 82 19.51 -1.02 5.88
C GLY A 82 19.43 0.20 6.79
N ASN A 83 19.30 1.41 6.22
CA ASN A 83 19.11 2.65 6.96
C ASN A 83 18.08 3.53 6.25
N TYR A 84 16.94 3.74 6.90
CA TYR A 84 15.98 4.74 6.47
C TYR A 84 16.26 6.06 7.18
N GLU A 85 16.38 7.14 6.41
CA GLU A 85 16.60 8.50 6.91
C GLU A 85 15.50 9.41 6.41
N ALA A 86 14.80 10.05 7.34
CA ALA A 86 13.83 11.10 7.04
C ALA A 86 14.33 12.44 7.60
N PRO A 87 14.76 13.38 6.74
CA PRO A 87 15.11 14.73 7.16
C PRO A 87 13.86 15.47 7.67
N PHE A 88 13.95 15.93 8.91
CA PHE A 88 12.93 16.75 9.56
C PHE A 88 13.52 18.04 10.09
N GLY A 89 12.65 18.98 10.39
CA GLY A 89 12.98 20.26 10.98
C GLY A 89 11.75 20.91 11.58
N ILE A 90 11.91 22.15 12.00
CA ILE A 90 10.80 23.00 12.39
C ILE A 90 10.76 24.25 11.52
N VAL A 91 9.57 24.66 11.12
CA VAL A 91 9.33 25.97 10.52
C VAL A 91 8.77 26.87 11.61
N VAL A 92 9.47 27.95 11.95
CA VAL A 92 9.14 28.84 13.08
C VAL A 92 8.51 30.12 12.59
N GLU A 93 7.50 30.63 13.32
CA GLU A 93 6.94 31.97 13.06
C GLU A 93 8.00 33.06 13.28
N ASP A 94 7.83 34.22 12.64
CA ASP A 94 8.71 35.36 12.87
C ASP A 94 8.58 35.86 14.32
N TYR A 95 9.67 35.82 15.07
CA TYR A 95 9.71 36.21 16.47
C TYR A 95 10.52 37.48 16.76
N THR A 96 10.76 38.32 15.74
CA THR A 96 11.53 39.59 15.88
C THR A 96 11.07 40.45 17.07
N ASP A 97 9.75 40.54 17.28
CA ASP A 97 9.16 41.41 18.29
C ASP A 97 8.89 40.70 19.63
N LYS A 98 9.31 39.44 19.79
CA LYS A 98 9.09 38.69 21.03
C LYS A 98 10.10 39.10 22.10
N PRO A 99 9.71 39.15 23.39
CA PRO A 99 10.64 39.48 24.47
C PRO A 99 11.83 38.53 24.53
N ALA A 100 12.99 39.04 24.93
CA ALA A 100 14.16 38.21 25.21
C ALA A 100 13.85 37.21 26.32
N GLY A 101 14.26 35.95 26.13
CA GLY A 101 13.99 34.86 27.06
C GLY A 101 14.35 33.51 26.48
N GLU A 102 14.25 32.48 27.31
CA GLU A 102 14.49 31.10 26.88
C GLU A 102 13.16 30.45 26.52
N TYR A 103 12.93 30.20 25.22
CA TYR A 103 11.72 29.58 24.71
C TYR A 103 11.94 28.08 24.50
N LYS A 104 11.09 27.24 25.09
CA LYS A 104 11.25 25.78 25.04
C LYS A 104 9.95 25.07 24.69
N ASP A 105 10.12 23.92 24.08
CA ASP A 105 9.09 22.90 23.97
C ASP A 105 9.75 21.52 24.11
N THR A 106 8.95 20.50 24.43
CA THR A 106 9.36 19.10 24.44
C THR A 106 8.48 18.34 23.47
N VAL A 107 9.11 17.73 22.46
CA VAL A 107 8.44 16.86 21.50
C VAL A 107 8.76 15.40 21.84
N ILE A 108 7.72 14.59 21.97
CA ILE A 108 7.83 13.15 22.21
C ILE A 108 7.53 12.43 20.90
N PHE A 109 8.45 11.55 20.51
CA PHE A 109 8.27 10.64 19.38
C PHE A 109 7.85 9.26 19.86
N THR A 110 6.78 8.74 19.29
CA THR A 110 6.28 7.38 19.57
C THR A 110 6.42 6.54 18.32
N ALA A 111 7.21 5.47 18.38
CA ALA A 111 7.36 4.50 17.33
C ALA A 111 6.47 3.28 17.60
N LYS A 112 5.71 2.83 16.60
CA LYS A 112 4.81 1.69 16.69
C LYS A 112 4.97 0.79 15.46
N VAL A 113 5.14 -0.51 15.69
CA VAL A 113 5.05 -1.51 14.62
C VAL A 113 3.59 -1.90 14.45
N GLU A 114 3.11 -1.84 13.22
CA GLU A 114 1.72 -2.10 12.86
C GLU A 114 1.66 -3.01 11.64
N ASP A 115 0.49 -3.63 11.42
CA ASP A 115 0.24 -4.32 10.16
C ASP A 115 0.23 -3.30 9.01
N ALA A 116 0.97 -3.62 7.95
CA ALA A 116 0.86 -2.88 6.70
C ALA A 116 -0.52 -3.16 6.09
N VAL A 117 -1.23 -2.11 5.68
CA VAL A 117 -2.48 -2.28 4.94
C VAL A 117 -2.12 -2.90 3.59
N LYS A 118 -2.55 -4.15 3.37
CA LYS A 118 -2.41 -4.80 2.07
C LYS A 118 -3.42 -4.19 1.11
N VAL A 119 -2.92 -3.62 0.02
CA VAL A 119 -3.75 -3.03 -1.03
C VAL A 119 -4.00 -4.09 -2.08
N GLU A 120 -5.28 -4.36 -2.36
CA GLU A 120 -5.68 -5.24 -3.46
C GLU A 120 -5.23 -4.63 -4.79
N THR A 121 -4.53 -5.42 -5.59
CA THR A 121 -4.05 -5.08 -6.93
C THR A 121 -4.35 -6.21 -7.91
N LEU A 122 -4.28 -5.92 -9.22
CA LEU A 122 -4.33 -6.95 -10.24
C LEU A 122 -2.99 -7.71 -10.23
N LEU A 123 -3.00 -8.95 -9.75
CA LEU A 123 -1.80 -9.77 -9.68
C LEU A 123 -1.42 -10.36 -11.04
N THR A 124 -2.41 -10.90 -11.75
CA THR A 124 -2.22 -11.48 -13.08
C THR A 124 -3.53 -11.52 -13.86
N THR A 125 -3.43 -11.60 -15.17
CA THR A 125 -4.57 -11.94 -16.05
C THR A 125 -4.33 -13.33 -16.63
N LEU A 126 -5.31 -14.20 -16.47
CA LEU A 126 -5.35 -15.51 -17.11
C LEU A 126 -5.96 -15.35 -18.49
N THR A 127 -5.17 -15.69 -19.50
CA THR A 127 -5.59 -15.75 -20.89
C THR A 127 -5.48 -17.17 -21.41
N PHE A 128 -6.20 -17.49 -22.48
CA PHE A 128 -6.18 -18.84 -23.02
C PHE A 128 -4.86 -19.16 -23.74
N GLY A 129 -4.27 -20.30 -23.41
CA GLY A 129 -3.07 -20.84 -24.08
C GLY A 129 -3.34 -22.00 -25.05
N GLY A 130 -4.53 -22.62 -25.01
CA GLY A 130 -4.84 -23.87 -25.72
C GLY A 130 -5.90 -24.71 -24.98
N SER A 131 -6.42 -25.79 -25.60
CA SER A 131 -7.59 -26.60 -25.16
C SER A 131 -7.72 -26.90 -23.66
N SER A 132 -6.62 -26.94 -22.91
CA SER A 132 -6.59 -27.14 -21.46
C SER A 132 -5.48 -26.32 -20.77
N THR A 133 -5.00 -25.24 -21.39
CA THR A 133 -3.85 -24.47 -20.92
C THR A 133 -4.18 -22.99 -20.84
N TYR A 134 -3.58 -22.31 -19.87
CA TYR A 134 -3.70 -20.88 -19.68
C TYR A 134 -2.32 -20.21 -19.77
N SER A 135 -2.31 -18.91 -19.93
CA SER A 135 -1.13 -18.06 -19.84
C SER A 135 -1.40 -16.96 -18.82
N GLU A 136 -0.44 -16.77 -17.92
CA GLU A 136 -0.43 -15.67 -16.96
C GLU A 136 0.30 -14.48 -17.59
N THR A 137 -0.25 -13.28 -17.48
CA THR A 137 0.50 -12.06 -17.82
C THR A 137 1.69 -11.85 -16.88
N THR A 138 1.54 -12.28 -15.63
CA THR A 138 2.59 -12.33 -14.62
C THR A 138 2.79 -13.79 -14.21
N SER A 139 3.88 -14.42 -14.65
CA SER A 139 4.14 -15.83 -14.39
C SER A 139 4.38 -16.11 -12.91
N GLY A 140 3.81 -17.20 -12.39
CA GLY A 140 4.14 -17.70 -11.06
C GLY A 140 3.27 -17.16 -9.94
N VAL A 141 2.14 -16.53 -10.27
CA VAL A 141 1.22 -15.95 -9.29
C VAL A 141 0.20 -16.99 -8.83
N VAL A 142 -0.31 -17.81 -9.75
CA VAL A 142 -1.40 -18.75 -9.44
C VAL A 142 -1.16 -20.16 -9.96
N SER A 143 -1.94 -21.10 -9.42
CA SER A 143 -2.18 -22.41 -10.00
C SER A 143 -3.65 -22.51 -10.39
N VAL A 144 -3.93 -22.97 -11.62
CA VAL A 144 -5.30 -23.08 -12.14
C VAL A 144 -5.59 -24.53 -12.45
N THR A 145 -6.70 -25.04 -11.92
CA THR A 145 -7.25 -26.37 -12.25
C THR A 145 -8.58 -26.18 -12.95
N ALA A 146 -8.72 -26.72 -14.16
CA ALA A 146 -9.95 -26.66 -14.93
C ALA A 146 -10.40 -28.07 -15.35
N THR A 147 -11.69 -28.35 -15.27
CA THR A 147 -12.27 -29.65 -15.64
C THR A 147 -13.27 -29.51 -16.78
N ASN A 148 -13.33 -30.48 -17.69
CA ASN A 148 -14.21 -30.47 -18.87
C ASN A 148 -14.11 -29.20 -19.76
N VAL A 149 -12.95 -28.53 -19.77
CA VAL A 149 -12.65 -27.46 -20.74
C VAL A 149 -12.24 -28.10 -22.07
N THR A 150 -12.93 -27.75 -23.15
CA THR A 150 -12.69 -28.38 -24.46
C THR A 150 -11.82 -27.53 -25.36
N ASN A 151 -12.25 -26.29 -25.64
CA ASN A 151 -11.60 -25.44 -26.62
C ASN A 151 -11.94 -23.97 -26.42
N TYR A 152 -11.04 -23.12 -26.91
CA TYR A 152 -11.31 -21.71 -27.09
C TYR A 152 -11.82 -21.43 -28.49
N ASN A 153 -12.77 -20.52 -28.57
CA ASN A 153 -13.18 -19.92 -29.81
C ASN A 153 -13.06 -18.40 -29.68
N ALA A 154 -12.31 -17.76 -30.57
CA ALA A 154 -12.13 -16.29 -30.53
C ALA A 154 -13.46 -15.50 -30.55
N ARG A 155 -14.54 -16.10 -31.08
CA ARG A 155 -15.89 -15.53 -31.07
C ARG A 155 -16.70 -15.85 -29.81
N PHE A 156 -16.40 -16.93 -29.12
CA PHE A 156 -17.24 -17.46 -28.02
C PHE A 156 -16.49 -17.68 -26.71
N GLY A 157 -15.22 -17.27 -26.59
CA GLY A 157 -14.43 -17.50 -25.38
C GLY A 157 -14.13 -18.97 -25.11
N TRP A 158 -13.91 -19.28 -23.84
CA TRP A 158 -13.71 -20.63 -23.31
C TRP A 158 -15.03 -21.38 -23.39
N LEU A 159 -14.97 -22.63 -23.86
CA LEU A 159 -16.11 -23.52 -23.95
C LEU A 159 -15.94 -24.70 -23.00
N TRP A 160 -16.98 -24.97 -22.23
CA TRP A 160 -17.06 -25.98 -21.17
C TRP A 160 -18.14 -27.00 -21.55
N PHE A 161 -17.77 -28.29 -21.66
CA PHE A 161 -18.74 -29.36 -21.90
C PHE A 161 -19.25 -29.90 -20.56
N ASN A 162 -20.55 -30.19 -20.41
CA ASN A 162 -21.12 -30.91 -19.26
C ASN A 162 -20.64 -30.40 -17.88
N GLU A 163 -21.16 -29.25 -17.42
CA GLU A 163 -20.95 -28.70 -16.06
C GLU A 163 -19.49 -28.79 -15.56
N GLY A 164 -18.54 -28.19 -16.28
CA GLY A 164 -17.16 -28.18 -15.79
C GLY A 164 -16.89 -27.10 -14.73
N SER A 165 -15.75 -27.23 -14.05
CA SER A 165 -15.32 -26.35 -12.96
C SER A 165 -13.94 -25.72 -13.12
N LEU A 166 -13.76 -24.51 -12.58
CA LEU A 166 -12.47 -23.81 -12.45
C LEU A 166 -12.14 -23.60 -10.98
N SER A 167 -10.90 -23.88 -10.61
CA SER A 167 -10.31 -23.51 -9.33
C SER A 167 -9.03 -22.71 -9.58
N VAL A 168 -8.93 -21.54 -8.96
CA VAL A 168 -7.74 -20.67 -8.99
C VAL A 168 -7.20 -20.54 -7.56
N THR A 169 -5.94 -20.92 -7.36
CA THR A 169 -5.28 -20.89 -6.05
C THR A 169 -4.01 -20.04 -6.13
N ALA A 170 -3.75 -19.24 -5.09
CA ALA A 170 -2.53 -18.47 -4.98
C ALA A 170 -1.29 -19.38 -4.88
N LYS A 171 -0.18 -19.00 -5.51
CA LYS A 171 1.12 -19.59 -5.21
C LYS A 171 1.71 -18.99 -3.93
N GLU A 172 2.71 -19.66 -3.38
CA GLU A 172 3.46 -19.17 -2.22
C GLU A 172 3.95 -17.73 -2.47
N GLY A 173 3.77 -16.86 -1.48
CA GLY A 173 4.06 -15.43 -1.59
C GLY A 173 2.87 -14.56 -2.03
N TYR A 174 1.74 -15.15 -2.42
CA TYR A 174 0.55 -14.39 -2.84
C TYR A 174 -0.69 -14.75 -2.04
N THR A 175 -1.61 -13.80 -1.94
CA THR A 175 -2.99 -14.00 -1.47
C THR A 175 -3.94 -13.50 -2.55
N ILE A 176 -4.90 -14.34 -2.98
CA ILE A 176 -5.97 -13.95 -3.90
C ILE A 176 -7.19 -13.54 -3.08
N THR A 177 -7.84 -12.44 -3.46
CA THR A 177 -9.06 -11.96 -2.83
C THR A 177 -10.28 -12.20 -3.72
N LYS A 178 -10.12 -12.12 -5.04
CA LYS A 178 -11.20 -12.40 -6.02
C LYS A 178 -10.65 -12.67 -7.42
N CYS A 179 -11.48 -13.29 -8.25
CA CYS A 179 -11.32 -13.30 -9.70
C CYS A 179 -12.50 -12.59 -10.38
N VAL A 180 -12.20 -11.76 -11.37
CA VAL A 180 -13.21 -11.12 -12.24
C VAL A 180 -13.18 -11.82 -13.59
N PHE A 181 -14.32 -12.38 -13.98
CA PHE A 181 -14.48 -13.17 -15.20
C PHE A 181 -15.02 -12.28 -16.32
N ILE A 182 -14.20 -12.06 -17.34
CA ILE A 182 -14.52 -11.20 -18.48
C ILE A 182 -15.04 -12.06 -19.62
N GLN A 183 -16.30 -11.88 -20.01
CA GLN A 183 -16.93 -12.65 -21.09
C GLN A 183 -17.03 -11.87 -22.41
N ASN A 184 -17.13 -12.60 -23.51
CA ASN A 184 -17.36 -12.02 -24.83
C ASN A 184 -18.78 -11.44 -24.95
N ALA A 185 -18.89 -10.17 -25.33
CA ALA A 185 -20.16 -9.46 -25.53
C ALA A 185 -21.09 -10.08 -26.61
N LYS A 186 -20.57 -10.95 -27.49
CA LYS A 186 -21.33 -11.49 -28.62
C LYS A 186 -22.19 -12.70 -28.30
N THR A 187 -22.01 -13.37 -27.17
CA THR A 187 -22.84 -14.52 -26.74
C THR A 187 -22.51 -14.91 -25.28
N PRO A 188 -23.25 -14.41 -24.27
CA PRO A 188 -23.26 -15.09 -22.98
C PRO A 188 -24.04 -16.39 -23.19
N ILE A 189 -23.34 -17.52 -23.23
CA ILE A 189 -23.97 -18.85 -23.20
C ILE A 189 -24.37 -19.20 -21.76
N THR A 190 -23.91 -18.41 -20.77
CA THR A 190 -24.22 -18.57 -19.34
C THR A 190 -25.29 -17.57 -18.89
N ASP A 191 -26.05 -17.96 -17.86
CA ASP A 191 -27.09 -17.13 -17.21
C ASP A 191 -26.52 -15.99 -16.31
N THR A 192 -25.22 -15.76 -16.35
CA THR A 192 -24.54 -14.73 -15.55
C THR A 192 -24.33 -13.46 -16.37
N GLU A 193 -24.72 -12.31 -15.82
CA GLU A 193 -24.42 -11.01 -16.42
C GLU A 193 -22.90 -10.77 -16.36
N ALA A 194 -22.28 -10.54 -17.52
CA ALA A 194 -20.84 -10.28 -17.64
C ALA A 194 -20.53 -8.78 -17.42
N PRO A 195 -19.40 -8.43 -16.75
CA PRO A 195 -18.51 -9.32 -16.01
C PRO A 195 -19.13 -9.77 -14.68
N PHE A 196 -18.69 -10.91 -14.17
CA PHE A 196 -19.04 -11.36 -12.82
C PHE A 196 -17.77 -11.65 -12.02
N GLU A 197 -17.87 -11.53 -10.69
CA GLU A 197 -16.76 -11.78 -9.78
C GLU A 197 -17.06 -12.97 -8.85
N ILE A 198 -16.02 -13.70 -8.50
CA ILE A 198 -16.05 -14.73 -7.46
C ILE A 198 -14.96 -14.39 -6.45
N HIS A 199 -15.37 -14.28 -5.19
CA HIS A 199 -14.47 -13.97 -4.07
C HIS A 199 -13.78 -15.25 -3.60
N ALA A 200 -12.55 -15.10 -3.14
CA ALA A 200 -11.79 -16.22 -2.58
C ALA A 200 -12.45 -16.71 -1.28
N THR A 201 -12.36 -18.01 -1.04
CA THR A 201 -12.67 -18.61 0.26
C THR A 201 -11.63 -18.19 1.30
N ASP A 202 -11.89 -18.50 2.57
CA ASP A 202 -10.91 -18.30 3.66
C ASP A 202 -9.59 -19.08 3.43
N GLU A 203 -9.61 -20.08 2.54
CA GLU A 203 -8.44 -20.86 2.12
C GLU A 203 -7.68 -20.23 0.93
N GLY A 204 -8.13 -19.05 0.45
CA GLY A 204 -7.49 -18.34 -0.66
C GLY A 204 -7.77 -18.96 -2.04
N ILE A 205 -8.89 -19.67 -2.18
CA ILE A 205 -9.28 -20.37 -3.41
C ILE A 205 -10.49 -19.68 -4.02
N VAL A 206 -10.45 -19.41 -5.32
CA VAL A 206 -11.61 -18.98 -6.09
C VAL A 206 -12.13 -20.16 -6.91
N GLU A 207 -13.38 -20.57 -6.65
CA GLU A 207 -14.00 -21.73 -7.30
C GLU A 207 -15.29 -21.38 -8.02
N SER A 208 -15.45 -21.92 -9.24
CA SER A 208 -16.72 -21.93 -9.96
C SER A 208 -17.04 -23.36 -10.39
N THR A 209 -18.24 -23.82 -10.08
CA THR A 209 -18.78 -25.13 -10.48
C THR A 209 -19.85 -25.02 -11.58
N SER A 210 -20.12 -23.81 -12.05
CA SER A 210 -21.08 -23.54 -13.13
C SER A 210 -20.39 -23.48 -14.48
N ALA A 211 -21.15 -23.73 -15.55
CA ALA A 211 -20.65 -23.49 -16.91
C ALA A 211 -20.17 -22.03 -17.03
N MET A 212 -18.95 -21.85 -17.53
CA MET A 212 -18.30 -20.54 -17.72
C MET A 212 -18.06 -20.26 -19.22
N ASP A 213 -19.00 -20.69 -20.05
CA ASP A 213 -18.95 -20.44 -21.48
C ASP A 213 -18.89 -18.93 -21.76
N GLY A 214 -18.09 -18.52 -22.73
CA GLY A 214 -17.97 -17.10 -23.05
C GLY A 214 -16.83 -16.38 -22.36
N VAL A 215 -16.20 -16.95 -21.31
CA VAL A 215 -15.07 -16.31 -20.61
C VAL A 215 -13.88 -16.16 -21.57
N THR A 216 -13.34 -14.96 -21.66
CA THR A 216 -12.22 -14.61 -22.55
C THR A 216 -10.93 -14.38 -21.79
N SER A 217 -11.04 -13.82 -20.59
CA SER A 217 -9.95 -13.64 -19.64
C SER A 217 -10.48 -13.64 -18.21
N ILE A 218 -9.58 -13.91 -17.27
CA ILE A 218 -9.87 -13.84 -15.83
C ILE A 218 -8.83 -12.93 -15.20
N GLU A 219 -9.28 -11.85 -14.59
CA GLU A 219 -8.42 -10.96 -13.82
C GLU A 219 -8.36 -11.47 -12.39
N VAL A 220 -7.15 -11.76 -11.90
CA VAL A 220 -6.93 -12.26 -10.54
C VAL A 220 -6.44 -11.12 -9.67
N TYR A 221 -7.23 -10.75 -8.66
CA TYR A 221 -6.91 -9.68 -7.72
C TYR A 221 -6.46 -10.23 -6.38
N GLY A 222 -5.57 -9.49 -5.72
CA GLY A 222 -4.99 -9.87 -4.45
C GLY A 222 -3.78 -9.03 -4.07
N TYR A 223 -2.88 -9.58 -3.28
CA TYR A 223 -1.64 -8.92 -2.85
C TYR A 223 -0.50 -9.90 -2.64
N GLU A 224 0.73 -9.39 -2.70
CA GLU A 224 1.95 -10.10 -2.33
C GLU A 224 2.17 -10.04 -0.80
N ASN A 225 2.60 -11.15 -0.21
CA ASN A 225 2.71 -11.34 1.24
C ASN A 225 3.99 -10.74 1.84
#